data_AF-A0A7Y3KLB5-F1
#
_entry.id   AF-A0A7Y3KLB5-F1
#
_cell.length_a   1.000
_cell.length_b   1.000
_cell.length_c   1.000
_cell.angle_alpha   90.00
_cell.angle_beta   90.00
_cell.angle_gamma   90.00
#
_symmetry.space_group_name_H-M   'P 1'
#
loop_
_entity.id
_entity.type
_entity.pdbx_description
1 polymer ?
#
loop_
_entity_poly.entity_id
_entity_poly.type
_entity_poly.pdbx_seq_one_letter_code
_entity_poly.pdbx_strand_id
1 'polypeptide(L)'
;MITSKPVRIILIVLTGFLFYSAGYFRNYIFLFLNAEAFAVWYHRPIISPPAFLGFVSTLGYPALVRLKWAFTFLFYILFFLLALAAVSLFFRQRIYLWLCSVVYAGLLLISFMFMISGYLFHGFAIHAYNISRSLIHIGQSPFLPMLLLITIYYHRHAYSAENRQKI
;
A
#
# COMPACT_ATOMS: atom_id res chain seq x y z
N MET A 1 -12.18 3.86 -26.85
CA MET A 1 -13.05 2.67 -26.91
C MET A 1 -13.96 2.69 -25.69
N ILE A 2 -15.26 2.80 -25.91
CA ILE A 2 -16.27 2.87 -24.86
C ILE A 2 -16.48 1.45 -24.35
N THR A 3 -15.83 1.07 -23.26
CA THR A 3 -16.26 -0.12 -22.51
C THR A 3 -17.73 0.07 -22.16
N SER A 4 -18.57 -0.88 -22.58
CA SER A 4 -20.00 -0.85 -22.27
C SER A 4 -20.19 -0.72 -20.75
N LYS A 5 -21.28 -0.09 -20.31
CA LYS A 5 -21.60 0.05 -18.88
C LYS A 5 -21.36 -1.25 -18.07
N PRO A 6 -21.79 -2.44 -18.52
CA PRO A 6 -21.53 -3.69 -17.78
C PRO A 6 -20.02 -4.01 -17.65
N VAL A 7 -19.24 -3.82 -18.72
CA VAL A 7 -17.78 -4.07 -18.67
C VAL A 7 -17.10 -3.17 -17.65
N ARG A 8 -17.50 -1.89 -17.55
CA ARG A 8 -16.93 -0.98 -16.55
C ARG A 8 -17.22 -1.42 -15.11
N ILE A 9 -18.44 -1.88 -14.83
CA ILE A 9 -18.82 -2.38 -13.51
C ILE A 9 -17.97 -3.59 -13.15
N ILE A 10 -17.81 -4.54 -14.08
CA ILE A 10 -16.98 -5.73 -13.90
C ILE A 10 -15.53 -5.32 -13.58
N LEU A 11 -14.95 -4.37 -14.32
CA LEU A 11 -13.58 -3.89 -14.05
C LEU A 11 -13.43 -3.23 -12.68
N ILE A 12 -14.43 -2.47 -12.22
CA ILE A 12 -14.42 -1.86 -10.88
C ILE A 12 -14.44 -2.96 -9.81
N VAL A 13 -15.34 -3.93 -9.94
CA VAL A 13 -15.46 -5.05 -9.00
C VAL A 13 -14.16 -5.86 -8.95
N LEU A 14 -13.59 -6.20 -10.11
CA LEU A 14 -12.32 -6.93 -10.19
C LEU A 14 -11.17 -6.13 -9.58
N THR A 15 -11.07 -4.83 -9.86
CA THR A 15 -10.04 -3.97 -9.26
C THR A 15 -10.18 -3.93 -7.74
N GLY A 16 -11.39 -3.73 -7.23
CA GLY A 16 -11.67 -3.74 -5.78
C GLY A 16 -11.33 -5.07 -5.12
N PHE A 17 -11.69 -6.18 -5.76
CA PHE A 17 -11.38 -7.53 -5.30
C PHE A 17 -9.86 -7.79 -5.24
N LEU A 18 -9.09 -7.31 -6.23
CA LEU A 18 -7.63 -7.42 -6.24
C LEU A 18 -7.00 -6.65 -5.08
N PHE A 19 -7.42 -5.40 -4.85
CA PHE A 19 -6.93 -4.62 -3.71
C PHE A 19 -7.29 -5.26 -2.37
N TYR A 20 -8.51 -5.75 -2.22
CA TYR A 20 -8.95 -6.45 -1.01
C TYR A 20 -8.10 -7.71 -0.76
N SER A 21 -7.93 -8.54 -1.79
CA SER A 21 -7.15 -9.78 -1.69
C SER A 21 -5.69 -9.51 -1.35
N ALA A 22 -5.07 -8.51 -1.99
CA ALA A 22 -3.71 -8.09 -1.66
C ALA A 22 -3.59 -7.59 -0.22
N GLY A 23 -4.56 -6.82 0.27
CA GLY A 23 -4.61 -6.33 1.65
C GLY A 23 -4.81 -7.44 2.68
N TYR A 24 -5.69 -8.40 2.38
CA TYR A 24 -5.92 -9.58 3.21
C TYR A 24 -4.66 -10.43 3.32
N PHE A 25 -4.04 -10.75 2.18
CA PHE A 25 -2.82 -11.56 2.14
C PHE A 25 -1.65 -10.88 2.86
N ARG A 26 -1.50 -9.56 2.67
CA ARG A 26 -0.58 -8.73 3.44
C ARG A 26 -0.82 -8.88 4.94
N ASN A 27 -2.05 -8.66 5.40
CA ASN A 27 -2.38 -8.73 6.81
C ASN A 27 -2.11 -10.13 7.40
N TYR A 28 -2.46 -11.18 6.66
CA TYR A 28 -2.17 -12.56 7.04
C TYR A 28 -0.68 -12.81 7.29
N ILE A 29 0.19 -12.39 6.36
CA ILE A 29 1.66 -12.53 6.50
C ILE A 29 2.16 -11.73 7.71
N PHE A 30 1.70 -10.49 7.90
CA PHE A 30 2.16 -9.66 9.02
C PHE A 30 1.69 -10.19 10.37
N LEU A 31 0.48 -10.72 10.48
CA LEU A 31 -0.01 -11.37 11.69
C LEU A 31 0.86 -12.58 12.03
N PHE A 32 1.17 -13.41 11.04
CA PHE A 32 2.04 -14.57 11.22
C PHE A 32 3.45 -14.17 11.67
N LEU A 33 4.10 -13.22 10.97
CA LEU A 33 5.43 -12.72 11.34
C LEU A 33 5.45 -12.06 12.74
N ASN A 34 4.36 -11.42 13.15
CA ASN A 34 4.24 -10.85 14.49
C ASN A 34 4.12 -11.95 15.55
N ALA A 35 3.32 -12.97 15.30
CA ALA A 35 3.14 -14.09 16.21
C ALA A 35 4.45 -14.90 16.37
N GLU A 36 5.16 -15.16 15.26
CA GLU A 36 6.47 -15.83 15.30
C GLU A 36 7.52 -14.99 16.04
N ALA A 37 7.60 -13.68 15.77
CA ALA A 37 8.52 -12.82 16.50
C ALA A 37 8.22 -12.78 18.00
N PHE A 38 6.94 -12.81 18.38
CA PHE A 38 6.51 -12.89 19.77
C PHE A 38 6.90 -14.25 20.38
N ALA A 39 6.68 -15.36 19.68
CA ALA A 39 7.03 -16.69 20.16
C ALA A 39 8.54 -16.84 20.40
N VAL A 40 9.37 -16.36 19.47
CA VAL A 40 10.83 -16.36 19.61
C VAL A 40 11.29 -15.45 20.75
N TRP A 41 10.69 -14.26 20.90
CA TRP A 41 11.07 -13.31 21.95
C TRP A 41 10.72 -13.80 23.37
N TYR A 42 9.58 -14.45 23.55
CA TYR A 42 9.10 -14.92 24.85
C TYR A 42 9.34 -16.42 25.09
N HIS A 43 10.13 -17.09 24.25
CA HIS A 43 10.41 -18.53 24.34
C HIS A 43 9.13 -19.40 24.42
N ARG A 44 8.10 -19.04 23.65
CA ARG A 44 6.84 -19.78 23.57
C ARG A 44 6.85 -20.77 22.40
N PRO A 45 6.03 -21.83 22.45
CA PRO A 45 5.90 -22.76 21.34
C PRO A 45 5.51 -22.02 20.05
N ILE A 46 6.19 -22.39 18.97
CA ILE A 46 6.05 -21.84 17.62
C ILE A 46 4.69 -22.25 17.05
N ILE A 47 4.04 -21.35 16.31
CA ILE A 47 2.77 -21.65 15.66
C ILE A 47 3.07 -22.44 14.39
N SER A 48 2.34 -23.52 14.12
CA SER A 48 2.54 -24.27 12.86
C SER A 48 2.30 -23.36 11.64
N PRO A 49 3.34 -23.07 10.84
CA PRO A 49 3.20 -22.21 9.67
C PRO A 49 2.41 -22.92 8.56
N PRO A 50 1.70 -22.17 7.69
CA PRO A 50 1.36 -22.70 6.37
C PRO A 50 2.64 -23.03 5.60
N ALA A 51 2.59 -24.05 4.72
CA ALA A 51 3.79 -24.59 4.06
C ALA A 51 4.69 -23.52 3.40
N PHE A 52 4.10 -22.51 2.76
CA PHE A 52 4.86 -21.44 2.09
C PHE A 52 5.58 -20.46 3.05
N LEU A 53 5.22 -20.46 4.34
CA LEU A 53 5.89 -19.70 5.40
C LEU A 53 6.72 -20.60 6.32
N GLY A 54 6.93 -21.88 5.97
CA GLY A 54 7.70 -22.82 6.78
C GLY A 54 9.13 -22.36 7.09
N PHE A 55 9.73 -21.55 6.21
CA PHE A 55 11.07 -21.00 6.45
C PHE A 55 11.10 -19.93 7.57
N VAL A 56 9.96 -19.33 7.91
CA VAL A 56 9.89 -18.25 8.89
C VAL A 56 10.13 -18.77 10.30
N SER A 57 9.64 -19.97 10.62
CA SER A 57 9.80 -20.59 11.94
C SER A 57 11.24 -20.98 12.26
N THR A 58 12.15 -21.00 11.27
CA THR A 58 13.58 -21.24 11.49
C THR A 58 14.37 -19.95 11.73
N LEU A 59 13.73 -18.78 11.64
CA LEU A 59 14.41 -17.48 11.75
C LEU A 59 14.44 -16.98 13.20
N GLY A 60 15.60 -16.47 13.63
CA GLY A 60 15.72 -15.73 14.89
C GLY A 60 15.04 -14.36 14.85
N TYR A 61 14.81 -13.77 16.02
CA TYR A 61 14.11 -12.49 16.17
C TYR A 61 14.65 -11.35 15.27
N PRO A 62 15.97 -11.09 15.19
CA PRO A 62 16.49 -10.03 14.31
C PRO A 62 16.22 -10.28 12.83
N ALA A 63 16.23 -11.54 12.40
CA ALA A 63 15.91 -11.91 11.03
C ALA A 63 14.41 -11.71 10.73
N LEU A 64 13.52 -12.05 11.68
CA LEU A 64 12.08 -11.79 11.57
C LEU A 64 11.77 -10.29 11.45
N VAL A 65 12.46 -9.44 12.21
CA VAL A 65 12.31 -7.98 12.11
C VAL A 65 12.72 -7.47 10.73
N ARG A 66 13.87 -7.92 10.20
CA ARG A 66 14.31 -7.55 8.84
C ARG A 66 13.35 -8.05 7.77
N LEU A 67 12.82 -9.27 7.93
CA LEU A 67 11.86 -9.85 7.00
C LEU A 67 10.54 -9.06 6.96
N LYS A 68 10.06 -8.56 8.12
CA LYS A 68 8.90 -7.64 8.16
C LYS A 68 9.15 -6.38 7.34
N TRP A 69 10.34 -5.79 7.42
CA TRP A 69 10.69 -4.62 6.60
C TRP A 69 10.75 -4.94 5.11
N ALA A 70 11.32 -6.09 4.74
CA ALA A 70 11.33 -6.55 3.35
C ALA A 70 9.90 -6.72 2.80
N PHE A 71 9.01 -7.39 3.55
CA PHE A 71 7.61 -7.51 3.17
C PHE A 71 6.88 -6.17 3.14
N THR A 72 7.23 -5.24 4.03
CA THR A 72 6.65 -3.89 4.02
C THR A 72 6.99 -3.19 2.71
N PHE A 73 8.24 -3.23 2.28
CA PHE A 73 8.63 -2.63 1.00
C PHE A 73 7.99 -3.37 -0.19
N LEU A 74 7.97 -4.70 -0.17
CA LEU A 74 7.35 -5.52 -1.21
C LEU A 74 5.86 -5.20 -1.39
N PHE A 75 5.09 -5.16 -0.29
CA PHE A 75 3.67 -4.82 -0.34
C PHE A 75 3.45 -3.37 -0.76
N TYR A 76 4.33 -2.44 -0.38
CA TYR A 76 4.24 -1.06 -0.85
C TYR A 76 4.36 -0.97 -2.38
N ILE A 77 5.35 -1.67 -2.96
CA ILE A 77 5.51 -1.76 -4.41
C ILE A 77 4.30 -2.43 -5.05
N LEU A 78 3.79 -3.53 -4.48
CA LEU A 78 2.62 -4.22 -5.01
C LEU A 78 1.40 -3.29 -5.08
N PHE A 79 1.10 -2.55 -4.01
CA PHE A 79 -0.02 -1.61 -3.99
C PHE A 79 0.18 -0.43 -4.94
N PHE A 80 1.41 0.06 -5.07
CA PHE A 80 1.76 1.07 -6.06
C PHE A 80 1.50 0.59 -7.50
N LEU A 81 1.93 -0.62 -7.84
CA LEU A 81 1.71 -1.21 -9.17
C LEU A 81 0.22 -1.46 -9.43
N LEU A 82 -0.53 -1.94 -8.44
CA LEU A 82 -1.99 -2.07 -8.53
C LEU A 82 -2.67 -0.72 -8.75
N ALA A 83 -2.20 0.34 -8.09
CA ALA A 83 -2.72 1.69 -8.26
C ALA A 83 -2.42 2.24 -9.67
N LEU A 84 -1.20 2.05 -10.18
CA LEU A 84 -0.86 2.41 -11.56
C LEU A 84 -1.71 1.65 -12.57
N ALA A 85 -1.90 0.35 -12.38
CA ALA A 85 -2.74 -0.47 -13.23
C ALA A 85 -4.19 0.05 -13.23
N ALA A 86 -4.77 0.31 -12.05
CA ALA A 86 -6.11 0.88 -11.92
C ALA A 86 -6.22 2.25 -12.60
N VAL A 87 -5.30 3.17 -12.33
CA VAL A 87 -5.28 4.49 -12.97
C VAL A 87 -5.17 4.36 -14.48
N SER A 88 -4.28 3.50 -15.01
CA SER A 88 -4.13 3.31 -16.46
C SER A 88 -5.40 2.75 -17.12
N LEU A 89 -6.11 1.88 -16.41
CA LEU A 89 -7.33 1.21 -16.86
C LEU A 89 -8.51 2.19 -16.94
N PHE A 90 -8.69 3.03 -15.92
CA PHE A 90 -9.79 3.99 -15.82
C PHE A 90 -9.48 5.34 -16.48
N PHE A 91 -8.22 5.74 -16.48
CA PHE A 91 -7.73 7.03 -16.93
C PHE A 91 -6.48 6.89 -17.79
N ARG A 92 -6.66 6.89 -19.11
CA ARG A 92 -5.55 6.73 -20.09
C ARG A 92 -4.58 7.93 -20.20
N GLN A 93 -4.73 8.95 -19.37
CA GLN A 93 -3.95 10.18 -19.49
C GLN A 93 -2.67 10.07 -18.66
N ARG A 94 -1.52 10.32 -19.28
CA ARG A 94 -0.20 10.21 -18.64
C ARG A 94 -0.05 11.07 -17.38
N ILE A 95 -0.74 12.22 -17.33
CA ILE A 95 -0.71 13.12 -16.16
C ILE A 95 -1.21 12.44 -14.89
N TYR A 96 -2.21 11.56 -14.98
CA TYR A 96 -2.75 10.87 -13.80
C TYR A 96 -1.86 9.73 -13.33
N LEU A 97 -1.16 9.06 -14.25
CA LEU A 97 -0.13 8.10 -13.90
C LEU A 97 1.04 8.79 -13.20
N TRP A 98 1.47 9.94 -13.71
CA TRP A 98 2.49 10.77 -13.07
C TRP A 98 2.07 11.22 -11.67
N LEU A 99 0.84 11.72 -11.51
CA LEU A 99 0.29 12.11 -10.20
C LEU A 99 0.28 10.94 -9.22
N CYS A 100 -0.17 9.76 -9.65
CA CYS A 100 -0.14 8.55 -8.83
C CYS A 100 1.29 8.22 -8.37
N SER A 101 2.26 8.24 -9.29
CA SER A 101 3.68 8.00 -8.98
C SER A 101 4.24 9.03 -7.99
N VAL A 102 3.94 10.32 -8.16
CA VAL A 102 4.41 11.38 -7.27
C VAL A 102 3.85 11.20 -5.86
N VAL A 103 2.57 10.85 -5.72
CA VAL A 103 1.96 10.64 -4.40
C VAL A 103 2.59 9.43 -3.68
N TYR A 104 2.78 8.31 -4.37
CA TYR A 104 3.45 7.14 -3.78
C TYR A 104 4.94 7.41 -3.50
N ALA A 105 5.66 8.09 -4.39
CA ALA A 105 7.05 8.46 -4.13
C ALA A 105 7.17 9.43 -2.94
N GLY A 106 6.28 10.42 -2.86
CA GLY A 106 6.22 11.39 -1.78
C GLY A 106 5.95 10.75 -0.42
N LEU A 107 4.97 9.84 -0.34
CA LEU A 107 4.68 9.09 0.89
C LEU A 107 5.88 8.26 1.37
N LEU A 108 6.56 7.57 0.44
CA LEU A 108 7.75 6.79 0.75
C LEU A 108 8.90 7.69 1.23
N LEU A 109 9.14 8.80 0.54
CA LEU A 109 10.19 9.76 0.88
C LEU A 109 9.95 10.37 2.26
N ILE A 110 8.75 10.88 2.52
CA ILE A 110 8.39 11.49 3.80
C ILE A 110 8.50 10.44 4.92
N SER A 111 8.02 9.22 4.69
CA SER A 111 8.16 8.12 5.65
C SER A 111 9.62 7.83 5.98
N PHE A 112 10.50 7.82 4.98
CA PHE A 112 11.93 7.60 5.17
C PHE A 112 12.59 8.77 5.93
N MET A 113 12.20 10.01 5.65
CA MET A 113 12.67 11.19 6.40
C MET A 113 12.28 11.11 7.88
N PHE A 114 11.07 10.66 8.20
CA PHE A 114 10.66 10.42 9.59
C PHE A 114 11.47 9.28 10.24
N MET A 115 11.80 8.22 9.50
CA MET A 115 12.65 7.17 10.05
C MET A 115 14.04 7.72 10.41
N ILE A 116 14.66 8.48 9.49
CA ILE A 116 15.98 9.11 9.71
C ILE A 116 15.92 10.07 10.90
N SER A 117 14.89 10.92 10.99
CA SER A 117 14.78 11.86 12.10
C SER A 117 14.65 11.16 13.45
N GLY A 118 13.99 9.99 13.49
CA GLY A 118 13.96 9.15 14.70
C GLY A 118 15.32 8.65 15.14
N TYR A 119 16.24 8.38 14.21
CA TYR A 119 17.63 8.03 14.53
C TYR A 119 18.46 9.22 15.02
N LEU A 120 18.20 10.42 14.50
CA LEU A 120 18.94 11.63 14.88
C LEU A 120 18.46 12.22 16.22
N PHE A 121 17.16 12.10 16.52
CA PHE A 121 16.52 12.70 17.69
C PHE A 121 15.91 11.63 18.59
N HIS A 122 16.69 11.11 19.54
CA HIS A 122 16.27 10.00 20.41
C HIS A 122 14.94 10.24 21.15
N GLY A 123 14.66 11.46 21.60
CA GLY A 123 13.38 11.81 22.25
C GLY A 123 12.16 11.74 21.33
N PHE A 124 12.36 11.72 20.01
CA PHE A 124 11.32 11.64 19.00
C PHE A 124 11.25 10.26 18.32
N ALA A 125 12.16 9.34 18.61
CA ALA A 125 12.33 8.07 17.90
C ALA A 125 11.04 7.24 17.75
N ILE A 126 10.29 7.06 18.86
CA ILE A 126 9.05 6.28 18.87
C ILE A 126 7.97 6.95 18.00
N HIS A 127 7.83 8.28 18.11
CA HIS A 127 6.87 9.04 17.32
C HIS A 127 7.24 9.02 15.83
N ALA A 128 8.51 9.23 15.51
CA ALA A 128 9.01 9.21 14.14
C ALA A 128 8.79 7.83 13.49
N TYR A 129 9.08 6.75 14.21
CA TYR A 129 8.78 5.39 13.77
C TYR A 129 7.28 5.17 13.52
N ASN A 130 6.41 5.60 14.45
CA ASN A 130 4.96 5.44 14.31
C ASN A 130 4.39 6.24 13.12
N ILE A 131 4.88 7.47 12.89
CA ILE A 131 4.50 8.30 11.76
C ILE A 131 4.98 7.65 10.45
N SER A 132 6.25 7.29 10.39
CA SER A 132 6.87 6.61 9.24
C SER A 132 6.08 5.36 8.85
N ARG A 133 5.76 4.50 9.82
CA ARG A 133 4.96 3.29 9.64
C ARG A 133 3.54 3.59 9.15
N SER A 134 2.90 4.62 9.71
CA SER A 134 1.53 4.99 9.35
C SER A 134 1.45 5.48 7.90
N LEU A 135 2.42 6.29 7.44
CA LEU A 135 2.50 6.75 6.06
C LEU A 135 2.64 5.59 5.05
N ILE A 136 3.48 4.60 5.38
CA ILE A 136 3.63 3.40 4.54
C ILE A 136 2.36 2.56 4.55
N HIS A 137 1.70 2.42 5.70
CA HIS A 137 0.42 1.72 5.79
C HIS A 137 -0.66 2.39 4.93
N ILE A 138 -0.70 3.72 4.83
CA ILE A 138 -1.61 4.44 3.93
C ILE A 138 -1.36 4.02 2.48
N GLY A 139 -0.09 3.96 2.05
CA GLY A 139 0.26 3.50 0.69
C GLY A 139 -0.04 2.02 0.42
N GLN A 140 -0.07 1.18 1.45
CA GLN A 140 -0.46 -0.24 1.37
C GLN A 140 -1.96 -0.48 1.56
N SER A 141 -2.77 0.57 1.52
CA SER A 141 -4.21 0.47 1.73
C SER A 141 -4.98 0.67 0.41
N PRO A 142 -6.19 0.09 0.28
CA PRO A 142 -7.09 0.42 -0.83
C PRO A 142 -7.57 1.87 -0.79
N PHE A 143 -7.43 2.55 0.35
CA PHE A 143 -7.93 3.92 0.55
C PHE A 143 -7.23 4.94 -0.35
N LEU A 144 -5.89 4.91 -0.41
CA LEU A 144 -5.13 5.85 -1.23
C LEU A 144 -5.49 5.79 -2.72
N PRO A 145 -5.51 4.62 -3.39
CA PRO A 145 -5.93 4.54 -4.77
C PRO A 145 -7.41 4.92 -4.96
N MET A 146 -8.31 4.60 -4.04
CA MET A 146 -9.71 5.06 -4.10
C MET A 146 -9.80 6.58 -4.09
N LEU A 147 -9.08 7.24 -3.17
CA LEU A 147 -9.05 8.71 -3.07
C LEU A 147 -8.50 9.35 -4.36
N LEU A 148 -7.44 8.77 -4.93
CA LEU A 148 -6.87 9.24 -6.21
C LEU A 148 -7.88 9.10 -7.35
N LEU A 149 -8.51 7.93 -7.49
CA LEU A 149 -9.48 7.68 -8.56
C LEU A 149 -10.69 8.64 -8.46
N ILE A 150 -11.20 8.88 -7.25
CA ILE A 150 -12.31 9.82 -7.01
C ILE A 150 -11.89 11.25 -7.35
N THR A 151 -10.73 11.71 -6.85
CA THR A 151 -10.22 13.06 -7.11
C THR A 151 -10.01 13.30 -8.62
N ILE A 152 -9.41 12.34 -9.31
CA ILE A 152 -9.18 12.40 -10.76
C ILE A 152 -10.52 12.43 -11.52
N TYR A 153 -11.49 11.60 -11.10
CA TYR A 153 -12.82 11.59 -11.71
C TYR A 153 -13.51 12.95 -11.60
N TYR A 154 -13.55 13.53 -10.39
CA TYR A 154 -14.16 14.85 -10.16
C TYR A 154 -13.48 15.95 -10.95
N HIS A 155 -12.14 16.00 -10.94
CA HIS A 155 -11.37 16.99 -11.71
C HIS A 155 -11.74 16.95 -13.20
N ARG A 156 -11.84 15.76 -13.79
CA ARG A 156 -12.20 15.59 -15.21
C ARG A 156 -13.62 16.09 -15.52
N HIS A 157 -14.58 15.82 -14.63
CA HIS A 157 -15.98 16.21 -14.83
C HIS A 157 -16.21 17.70 -14.61
N ALA A 158 -15.57 18.31 -13.61
CA ALA A 158 -15.63 19.74 -13.36
C ALA A 158 -15.10 20.55 -14.55
N TYR A 159 -13.91 20.19 -15.04
CA TYR A 159 -13.31 20.84 -16.22
C TYR A 159 -14.16 20.70 -17.50
N SER A 160 -14.84 19.56 -17.65
CA SER A 160 -15.74 19.31 -18.79
C SER A 160 -17.07 20.07 -18.71
N ALA A 161 -17.48 20.52 -17.52
CA ALA A 161 -18.70 21.31 -17.32
C ALA A 161 -18.43 22.80 -17.59
N GLU A 162 -17.31 23.32 -17.09
CA GLU A 162 -16.90 24.72 -17.29
C GLU A 162 -16.70 25.05 -18.78
N ASN A 163 -16.04 24.16 -19.54
CA ASN A 163 -15.84 24.37 -20.98
C ASN A 163 -17.12 24.27 -21.81
N ARG A 164 -18.20 23.66 -21.28
CA ARG A 164 -19.51 23.63 -21.95
C ARG A 164 -20.34 24.88 -21.73
N GLN A 165 -20.04 25.68 -20.71
CA GLN A 165 -20.70 26.97 -20.46
C GLN A 165 -20.03 28.12 -21.23
N LYS A 166 -18.83 27.91 -21.76
CA LYS A 166 -18.05 28.89 -22.53
C LYS A 166 -18.29 28.81 -24.05
N ILE A 167 -19.16 27.90 -24.50
CA ILE A 167 -19.60 27.71 -25.90
C ILE A 167 -21.08 28.05 -25.96
#